data_AF-A0A4Y9SMT6-F1
#
_entry.id   AF-A0A4Y9SMT6-F1
#
_cell.length_a   1.000
_cell.length_b   1.000
_cell.length_c   1.000
_cell.angle_alpha   90.00
_cell.angle_beta   90.00
_cell.angle_gamma   90.00
#
_symmetry.space_group_name_H-M   'P 1'
#
loop_
_entity.id
_entity.type
_entity.pdbx_description
1 polymer ?
#
loop_
_entity_poly.entity_id
_entity_poly.type
_entity_poly.pdbx_seq_one_letter_code
_entity_poly.pdbx_strand_id
1 'polypeptide(L)'
;ALAAARDRVRATIQRLPLALQKEVQDLFGLLALGPARRLLAGVAGSWEHADPQQVAAFLQNWRTHSLQTLQVAYHALHDLIIGAWYADPSAWAAIGYPGPLPELAA
;
A
#
# COMPACT_ATOMS: atom_id res chain seq x y z
N ALA A 1 11.71 -11.69 4.35
CA ALA A 1 11.16 -10.36 4.70
C ALA A 1 10.14 -9.86 3.68
N LEU A 2 10.52 -9.66 2.40
CA LEU A 2 9.63 -9.08 1.37
C LEU A 2 8.36 -9.92 1.09
N ALA A 3 8.49 -11.25 0.96
CA ALA A 3 7.34 -12.13 0.74
C ALA A 3 6.30 -12.02 1.87
N ALA A 4 6.76 -12.03 3.12
CA ALA A 4 5.89 -11.84 4.28
C ALA A 4 5.20 -10.47 4.27
N ALA A 5 5.90 -9.39 3.90
CA ALA A 5 5.30 -8.06 3.78
C ALA A 5 4.18 -8.04 2.71
N ARG A 6 4.42 -8.64 1.55
CA ARG A 6 3.41 -8.78 0.50
C ARG A 6 2.17 -9.55 0.99
N ASP A 7 2.38 -10.66 1.68
CA ASP A 7 1.29 -11.51 2.13
C ASP A 7 0.44 -10.81 3.22
N ARG A 8 1.07 -10.01 4.10
CA ARG A 8 0.36 -9.16 5.07
C ARG A 8 -0.43 -8.03 4.44
N VAL A 9 0.12 -7.39 3.40
CA VAL A 9 -0.63 -6.37 2.63
C VAL A 9 -1.86 -7.01 2.00
N ARG A 10 -1.73 -8.20 1.41
CA ARG A 10 -2.88 -8.94 0.86
C ARG A 10 -3.93 -9.24 1.93
N ALA A 11 -3.52 -9.75 3.09
CA ALA A 11 -4.43 -10.01 4.21
C ALA A 11 -5.09 -8.73 4.75
N THR A 12 -4.41 -7.58 4.66
CA THR A 12 -4.96 -6.28 5.05
C THR A 12 -6.02 -5.83 4.06
N ILE A 13 -5.76 -5.92 2.76
CA ILE A 13 -6.74 -5.61 1.71
C ILE A 13 -8.01 -6.47 1.89
N GLN A 14 -7.86 -7.76 2.13
CA GLN A 14 -9.00 -8.69 2.32
C GLN A 14 -9.89 -8.35 3.53
N ARG A 15 -9.37 -7.62 4.51
CA ARG A 15 -10.10 -7.20 5.71
C ARG A 15 -10.78 -5.83 5.56
N LEU A 16 -10.53 -5.11 4.47
CA LEU A 16 -11.19 -3.84 4.19
C LEU A 16 -12.66 -4.07 3.79
N PRO A 17 -13.56 -3.07 4.00
CA PRO A 17 -14.88 -3.10 3.41
C PRO A 17 -14.83 -3.29 1.88
N LEU A 18 -15.82 -3.97 1.29
CA LEU A 18 -15.82 -4.30 -0.14
C LEU A 18 -15.65 -3.10 -1.06
N ALA A 19 -16.24 -1.95 -0.72
CA ALA A 19 -16.06 -0.71 -1.48
C ALA A 19 -14.59 -0.28 -1.53
N LEU A 20 -13.89 -0.36 -0.40
CA LEU A 20 -12.48 0.03 -0.32
C LEU A 20 -11.57 -1.02 -0.96
N GLN A 21 -11.93 -2.31 -0.93
CA GLN A 21 -11.23 -3.34 -1.72
C GLN A 21 -11.29 -3.01 -3.22
N LYS A 22 -12.46 -2.57 -3.70
CA LYS A 22 -12.63 -2.15 -5.10
C LYS A 22 -11.78 -0.93 -5.43
N GLU A 23 -11.75 0.09 -4.58
CA GLU A 23 -10.90 1.28 -4.79
C GLU A 23 -9.42 0.91 -4.89
N VAL A 24 -8.94 0.03 -4.01
CA VAL A 24 -7.56 -0.49 -4.04
C VAL A 24 -7.31 -1.29 -5.32
N GLN A 25 -8.26 -2.12 -5.76
CA GLN A 25 -8.17 -2.87 -7.00
C GLN A 25 -8.10 -1.93 -8.22
N ASP A 26 -8.94 -0.90 -8.27
CA ASP A 26 -8.97 0.08 -9.34
C ASP A 26 -7.66 0.89 -9.39
N LEU A 27 -7.10 1.25 -8.23
CA LEU A 27 -5.79 1.90 -8.11
C LEU A 27 -4.66 1.02 -8.67
N PHE A 28 -4.57 -0.24 -8.24
CA PHE A 28 -3.55 -1.15 -8.76
C PHE A 28 -3.77 -1.48 -10.23
N GLY A 29 -5.03 -1.58 -10.68
CA GLY A 29 -5.39 -1.74 -12.08
C GLY A 29 -4.87 -0.58 -12.93
N LEU A 30 -5.08 0.65 -12.49
CA LEU A 30 -4.56 1.85 -13.15
C LEU A 30 -3.03 1.83 -13.24
N LEU A 31 -2.35 1.45 -12.15
CA LEU A 31 -0.89 1.33 -12.12
C LEU A 31 -0.33 0.13 -12.89
N ALA A 32 -1.15 -0.87 -13.22
CA ALA A 32 -0.75 -2.01 -14.04
C ALA A 32 -0.73 -1.66 -15.54
N LEU A 33 -1.56 -0.70 -15.97
CA LEU A 33 -1.62 -0.22 -17.35
C LEU A 33 -0.34 0.54 -17.71
N GLY A 34 0.42 0.06 -18.69
CA GLY A 34 1.70 0.66 -19.10
C GLY A 34 1.64 2.18 -19.38
N PRO A 35 0.67 2.68 -20.17
CA PRO A 35 0.54 4.11 -20.42
C PRO A 35 0.22 4.92 -19.16
N ALA A 36 -0.72 4.45 -18.35
CA ALA A 36 -1.12 5.14 -17.12
C ALA A 36 0.01 5.13 -16.08
N ARG A 37 0.73 4.02 -15.93
CA ARG A 37 1.94 3.93 -15.10
C ARG A 37 3.00 4.93 -15.56
N ARG A 38 3.27 5.01 -16.86
CA ARG A 38 4.27 5.97 -17.38
C ARG A 38 3.85 7.42 -17.13
N LEU A 39 2.58 7.75 -17.32
CA LEU A 39 2.07 9.12 -17.15
C LEU A 39 1.92 9.54 -15.70
N LEU A 40 1.34 8.68 -14.86
CA LEU A 40 1.00 9.00 -13.47
C LEU A 40 2.15 8.71 -12.51
N ALA A 41 2.95 7.68 -12.79
CA ALA A 41 4.05 7.26 -11.93
C ALA A 41 5.45 7.56 -12.51
N GLY A 42 5.57 7.98 -13.77
CA GLY A 42 6.88 8.20 -14.39
C GLY A 42 7.71 6.93 -14.60
N VAL A 43 7.12 5.74 -14.37
CA VAL A 43 7.81 4.44 -14.50
C VAL A 43 7.57 3.87 -15.89
N ALA A 44 8.61 3.90 -16.74
CA ALA A 44 8.51 3.45 -18.13
C ALA A 44 8.56 1.92 -18.29
N GLY A 45 9.36 1.22 -17.46
CA GLY A 45 9.49 -0.24 -17.46
C GLY A 45 8.35 -0.96 -16.75
N SER A 46 8.36 -2.30 -16.72
CA SER A 46 7.48 -3.07 -15.81
C SER A 46 7.88 -2.82 -14.35
N TRP A 47 6.96 -3.02 -13.41
CA TRP A 47 7.25 -2.87 -11.98
C TRP A 47 8.40 -3.75 -11.50
N GLU A 48 8.59 -4.93 -12.10
CA GLU A 48 9.70 -5.85 -11.79
C GLU A 48 11.08 -5.29 -12.16
N HIS A 49 11.13 -4.37 -13.13
CA HIS A 49 12.37 -3.73 -13.61
C HIS A 49 12.40 -2.22 -13.28
N ALA A 50 11.49 -1.75 -12.43
CA ALA A 50 11.44 -0.34 -12.06
C ALA A 50 12.67 0.02 -11.22
N ASP A 51 13.35 1.11 -11.59
CA ASP A 51 14.46 1.63 -10.80
C ASP A 51 13.93 2.16 -9.45
N PRO A 52 14.51 1.75 -8.30
CA PRO A 52 14.16 2.30 -7.00
C PRO A 52 14.10 3.83 -6.95
N GLN A 53 14.95 4.54 -7.70
CA GLN A 53 14.90 6.01 -7.80
C GLN A 53 13.61 6.51 -8.48
N GLN A 54 13.16 5.83 -9.53
CA GLN A 54 11.89 6.15 -10.19
C GLN A 54 10.71 5.92 -9.24
N VAL A 55 10.73 4.83 -8.47
CA VAL A 55 9.69 4.52 -7.49
C VAL A 55 9.66 5.55 -6.36
N ALA A 56 10.82 5.99 -5.88
CA ALA A 56 10.91 7.04 -4.85
C ALA A 56 10.38 8.38 -5.38
N ALA A 57 10.78 8.78 -6.59
CA ALA A 57 10.31 10.00 -7.24
C ALA A 57 8.79 9.97 -7.49
N PHE A 58 8.26 8.82 -7.92
CA PHE A 58 6.84 8.56 -8.06
C PHE A 58 6.06 8.83 -6.76
N LEU A 59 6.45 8.16 -5.67
CA LEU A 59 5.77 8.27 -4.38
C LEU A 59 5.85 9.70 -3.84
N GLN A 60 7.01 10.35 -3.99
CA GLN A 60 7.19 11.74 -3.57
C GLN A 60 6.32 12.68 -4.40
N ASN A 61 6.24 12.49 -5.72
CA ASN A 61 5.40 13.30 -6.60
C ASN A 61 3.93 13.20 -6.19
N TRP A 62 3.41 11.99 -5.95
CA TRP A 62 2.03 11.82 -5.49
C TRP A 62 1.79 12.44 -4.11
N ARG A 63 2.72 12.29 -3.18
CA ARG A 63 2.63 12.86 -1.82
C ARG A 63 2.44 14.38 -1.83
N THR A 64 3.12 15.09 -2.74
CA THR A 64 3.11 16.57 -2.80
C THR A 64 2.35 17.13 -4.00
N HIS A 65 1.59 16.30 -4.72
CA HIS A 65 0.92 16.72 -5.94
C HIS A 65 -0.19 17.74 -5.66
N SER A 66 -0.45 18.70 -6.55
CA SER A 66 -1.55 19.68 -6.37
C SER A 66 -2.94 19.04 -6.42
N LEU A 67 -3.11 18.01 -7.25
CA LEU A 67 -4.32 17.19 -7.31
C LEU A 67 -4.48 16.32 -6.07
N GLN A 68 -5.53 16.57 -5.30
CA GLN A 68 -5.85 15.82 -4.07
C GLN A 68 -6.02 14.32 -4.32
N THR A 69 -6.57 13.91 -5.47
CA THR A 69 -6.75 12.49 -5.81
C THR A 69 -5.44 11.71 -5.80
N LEU A 70 -4.34 12.30 -6.28
CA LEU A 70 -3.03 11.64 -6.27
C LEU A 70 -2.43 11.57 -4.86
N GLN A 71 -2.65 12.61 -4.04
CA GLN A 71 -2.30 12.55 -2.62
C GLN A 71 -3.07 11.43 -1.92
N VAL A 72 -4.39 11.31 -2.14
CA VAL A 72 -5.21 10.24 -1.57
C VAL A 72 -4.69 8.86 -1.99
N ALA A 73 -4.33 8.70 -3.27
CA ALA A 73 -3.74 7.46 -3.75
C ALA A 73 -2.40 7.13 -3.07
N TYR A 74 -1.54 8.14 -2.81
CA TYR A 74 -0.33 7.95 -2.01
C TYR A 74 -0.65 7.49 -0.59
N HIS A 75 -1.60 8.14 0.10
CA HIS A 75 -1.99 7.76 1.46
C HIS A 75 -2.55 6.33 1.49
N ALA A 76 -3.38 5.95 0.51
CA ALA A 76 -3.88 4.58 0.41
C ALA A 76 -2.73 3.55 0.29
N LEU A 77 -1.74 3.79 -0.58
CA LEU A 77 -0.58 2.90 -0.71
C LEU A 77 0.25 2.83 0.58
N HIS A 78 0.47 3.98 1.21
CA HIS A 78 1.22 4.11 2.45
C HIS A 78 0.54 3.38 3.61
N ASP A 79 -0.77 3.60 3.77
CA ASP A 79 -1.57 3.05 4.86
C ASP A 79 -1.75 1.54 4.73
N LEU A 80 -1.74 0.99 3.50
CA LEU A 80 -1.70 -0.46 3.29
C LEU A 80 -0.42 -1.10 3.86
N ILE A 81 0.74 -0.45 3.71
CA ILE A 81 2.01 -0.94 4.27
C ILE A 81 1.99 -0.84 5.80
N ILE A 82 1.59 0.32 6.33
CA ILE A 82 1.54 0.56 7.78
C ILE A 82 0.52 -0.37 8.44
N GLY A 83 -0.70 -0.45 7.91
CA GLY A 83 -1.75 -1.31 8.44
C GLY A 83 -1.36 -2.78 8.42
N ALA A 84 -0.68 -3.23 7.36
CA ALA A 84 -0.15 -4.59 7.29
C ALA A 84 0.93 -4.90 8.33
N TRP A 85 1.76 -3.91 8.68
CA TRP A 85 2.77 -4.07 9.71
C TRP A 85 2.18 -4.01 11.13
N TYR A 86 1.27 -3.08 11.41
CA TYR A 86 0.60 -2.98 12.71
C TYR A 86 -0.27 -4.20 13.04
N ALA A 87 -0.87 -4.81 12.02
CA ALA A 87 -1.67 -6.01 12.20
C ALA A 87 -0.85 -7.30 12.38
N ASP A 88 0.48 -7.24 12.31
CA ASP A 88 1.36 -8.39 12.48
C ASP A 88 1.70 -8.63 13.96
N PRO A 89 1.37 -9.79 14.54
CA PRO A 89 1.76 -10.14 15.90
C PRO A 89 3.27 -10.08 16.15
N SER A 90 4.10 -10.31 15.13
CA SER A 90 5.56 -10.21 15.25
C SER A 90 6.06 -8.78 15.49
N ALA A 91 5.25 -7.76 15.15
CA ALA A 91 5.58 -6.36 15.40
C ALA A 91 5.13 -5.88 16.80
N TRP A 92 4.16 -6.55 17.43
CA TRP A 92 3.52 -6.09 18.67
C TRP A 92 4.49 -5.93 19.84
N ALA A 93 5.40 -6.88 20.03
CA ALA A 93 6.43 -6.79 21.06
C ALA A 93 7.35 -5.57 20.86
N ALA A 94 7.67 -5.22 19.62
CA ALA A 94 8.54 -4.10 19.30
C ALA A 94 7.86 -2.73 19.54
N ILE A 95 6.53 -2.67 19.46
CA ILE A 95 5.75 -1.44 19.71
C ILE A 95 5.13 -1.38 21.11
N GLY A 96 5.40 -2.38 21.97
CA GLY A 96 4.83 -2.46 23.31
C GLY A 96 3.33 -2.72 23.34
N TYR A 97 2.75 -3.23 22.26
CA TYR A 97 1.33 -3.61 22.21
C TYR A 97 1.19 -5.04 22.75
N PRO A 98 0.37 -5.28 23.79
CA PRO A 98 0.19 -6.63 24.36
C PRO A 98 -0.64 -7.57 23.47
N GLY A 99 -1.15 -7.07 22.34
CA GLY A 99 -2.12 -7.76 21.51
C GLY A 99 -3.57 -7.36 21.85
N PRO A 100 -4.54 -7.79 21.02
CA PRO A 100 -5.96 -7.56 21.29
C PRO A 100 -6.36 -8.24 22.60
N LEU A 101 -7.26 -7.59 23.35
CA LEU A 101 -7.80 -8.17 24.58
C LEU A 101 -8.50 -9.49 24.24
N PRO A 102 -8.22 -10.59 24.98
CA PRO A 102 -8.85 -11.89 24.73
C PRO A 102 -10.38 -11.84 24.72
N GLU A 103 -10.94 -10.93 25.51
CA GLU A 103 -12.37 -10.69 25.67
C GLU A 103 -13.05 -10.13 24.41
N LEU A 104 -12.27 -9.52 23.50
CA LEU A 104 -12.75 -8.91 22.25
C LEU A 104 -12.36 -9.73 21.01
N ALA A 105 -11.66 -10.85 21.19
CA ALA A 105 -11.16 -11.70 20.11
C ALA A 105 -12.14 -12.83 19.72
N ALA A 106 -13.31 -12.90 20.37
CA ALA A 106 -14.36 -13.90 20.17
C ALA A 106 -15.38 -13.49 19.11
#